data_AF-A0AAP2APE5-F1
#
_entry.id   AF-A0AAP2APE5-F1
#
_cell.length_a   1.000
_cell.length_b   1.000
_cell.length_c   1.000
_cell.angle_alpha   90.00
_cell.angle_beta   90.00
_cell.angle_gamma   90.00
#
_symmetry.space_group_name_H-M   'P 1'
#
loop_
_entity.id
_entity.type
_entity.pdbx_description
1 polymer ?
#
loop_
_entity_poly.entity_id
_entity_poly.type
_entity_poly.pdbx_seq_one_letter_code
_entity_poly.pdbx_strand_id
1 'polypeptide(L)'
;MPDGGVLSTIGPASTASVRDVRIETDVEAGADRVVYSFTGSGVPFWKVGYVAEAVPHRGGSPLTIPGRSLVQVDMMDTAPPARHLSAAAAPLAGPEGSRVAQLYLLPDIRETGRITQSFIGFRDDPALFDVTVLDAPPRLVIEFR
;
A
#
# COMPACT_ATOMS: atom_id res chain seq x y z
N MET A 1 -12.87 -11.87 -18.53
CA MET A 1 -12.02 -10.89 -17.78
C MET A 1 -12.29 -11.17 -16.31
N PRO A 2 -11.34 -11.68 -15.50
CA PRO A 2 -11.57 -11.75 -14.07
C PRO A 2 -10.92 -10.55 -13.37
N ASP A 3 -11.74 -9.73 -12.73
CA ASP A 3 -11.35 -8.71 -11.75
C ASP A 3 -10.81 -9.41 -10.48
N GLY A 4 -9.51 -9.70 -10.45
CA GLY A 4 -8.83 -10.43 -9.37
C GLY A 4 -8.54 -9.59 -8.11
N GLY A 5 -9.50 -8.79 -7.64
CA GLY A 5 -9.36 -8.03 -6.41
C GLY A 5 -9.84 -8.83 -5.18
N VAL A 6 -9.01 -8.92 -4.15
CA VAL A 6 -9.42 -9.46 -2.83
C VAL A 6 -10.09 -8.32 -2.03
N LEU A 7 -11.25 -8.59 -1.42
CA LEU A 7 -12.03 -7.65 -0.60
C LEU A 7 -12.24 -8.22 0.81
N SER A 8 -12.21 -7.37 1.84
CA SER A 8 -12.55 -7.72 3.23
C SER A 8 -13.90 -7.10 3.66
N THR A 9 -14.60 -7.73 4.62
CA THR A 9 -16.00 -7.41 5.01
C THR A 9 -16.09 -6.32 6.09
N ILE A 10 -16.92 -5.30 5.85
CA ILE A 10 -17.14 -4.09 6.67
C ILE A 10 -17.24 -4.34 8.18
N GLY A 11 -16.48 -3.58 8.96
CA GLY A 11 -16.40 -3.54 10.43
C GLY A 11 -16.47 -2.08 10.92
N PRO A 12 -16.60 -1.83 12.23
CA PRO A 12 -16.86 -0.48 12.76
C PRO A 12 -15.75 0.52 12.40
N ALA A 13 -16.10 1.81 12.44
CA ALA A 13 -15.24 2.93 12.06
C ALA A 13 -13.82 2.76 12.63
N SER A 14 -12.85 2.53 11.75
CA SER A 14 -11.50 2.18 12.14
C SER A 14 -10.76 3.43 12.63
N THR A 15 -10.18 3.32 13.82
CA THR A 15 -9.13 4.23 14.32
C THR A 15 -7.75 3.85 13.77
N ALA A 16 -7.70 2.91 12.82
CA ALA A 16 -6.49 2.41 12.23
C ALA A 16 -5.79 3.48 11.39
N SER A 17 -4.57 3.85 11.74
CA SER A 17 -3.72 4.75 10.96
C SER A 17 -2.46 4.01 10.52
N VAL A 18 -2.00 4.26 9.30
CA VAL A 18 -0.68 3.79 8.86
C VAL A 18 0.38 4.47 9.73
N ARG A 19 1.13 3.65 10.47
CA ARG A 19 2.22 4.06 11.34
C ARG A 19 3.54 4.14 10.56
N ASP A 20 3.79 3.12 9.76
CA ASP A 20 5.06 2.87 9.11
C ASP A 20 4.84 1.98 7.88
N VAL A 21 5.70 2.14 6.87
CA VAL A 21 5.72 1.31 5.67
C VAL A 21 7.15 0.86 5.42
N ARG A 22 7.33 -0.44 5.24
CA ARG A 22 8.65 -1.04 4.97
C ARG A 22 8.61 -1.92 3.73
N ILE A 23 9.75 -1.98 3.07
CA ILE A 23 10.02 -2.91 1.97
C ILE A 23 11.08 -3.87 2.50
N GLU A 24 10.77 -5.15 2.52
CA GLU A 24 11.65 -6.22 2.97
C GLU A 24 11.92 -7.16 1.79
N THR A 25 13.18 -7.54 1.59
CA THR A 25 13.59 -8.45 0.51
C THR A 25 14.04 -9.76 1.12
N ASP A 26 13.43 -10.86 0.68
CA ASP A 26 13.78 -12.23 1.03
C ASP A 26 14.55 -12.84 -0.14
N VAL A 27 15.88 -12.76 -0.08
CA VAL A 27 16.78 -13.20 -1.15
C VAL A 27 16.69 -14.71 -1.38
N GLU A 28 16.50 -15.49 -0.31
CA GLU A 28 16.42 -16.95 -0.38
C GLU A 28 15.10 -17.40 -1.00
N ALA A 29 13.99 -16.73 -0.67
CA ALA A 29 12.68 -17.01 -1.26
C ALA A 29 12.48 -16.35 -2.64
N GLY A 30 13.35 -15.41 -3.03
CA GLY A 30 13.19 -14.60 -4.23
C GLY A 30 11.96 -13.69 -4.19
N ALA A 31 11.56 -13.24 -3.00
CA ALA A 31 10.32 -12.50 -2.78
C ALA A 31 10.57 -11.12 -2.17
N ASP A 32 9.76 -10.14 -2.55
CA ASP A 32 9.70 -8.85 -1.86
C ASP A 32 8.40 -8.72 -1.09
N ARG A 33 8.49 -8.17 0.12
CA ARG A 33 7.35 -7.89 0.99
C ARG A 33 7.20 -6.40 1.19
N VAL A 34 6.00 -5.89 0.95
CA VAL A 34 5.60 -4.55 1.37
C VAL A 34 4.75 -4.67 2.62
N VAL A 35 5.23 -4.08 3.71
CA VAL A 35 4.64 -4.21 5.05
C VAL A 35 4.10 -2.85 5.49
N TYR A 36 2.78 -2.74 5.62
CA TYR A 36 2.12 -1.60 6.24
C TYR A 36 1.86 -1.94 7.71
N SER A 37 2.44 -1.17 8.63
CA SER A 37 2.17 -1.29 10.06
C SER A 37 1.14 -0.27 10.50
N PHE A 38 0.20 -0.67 11.34
CA PHE A 38 -0.89 0.21 11.80
C PHE A 38 -0.80 0.52 13.29
N THR A 39 -1.34 1.66 13.70
CA THR A 39 -1.73 1.95 15.08
C THR A 39 -3.24 2.02 15.18
N GLY A 40 -3.81 1.75 16.35
CA GLY A 40 -5.26 1.86 16.60
C GLY A 40 -5.93 0.49 16.62
N SER A 41 -7.11 0.40 16.01
CA SER A 41 -8.07 -0.72 16.13
C SER A 41 -7.76 -1.96 15.28
N GLY A 42 -6.60 -2.04 14.63
CA GLY A 42 -6.21 -3.21 13.83
C GLY A 42 -5.79 -2.84 12.40
N VAL A 43 -5.96 -3.79 11.48
CA VAL A 43 -5.73 -3.57 10.05
C VAL A 43 -7.02 -3.06 9.41
N PRO A 44 -6.98 -1.91 8.70
CA PRO A 44 -8.16 -1.34 8.04
C PRO A 44 -8.63 -2.23 6.89
N PHE A 45 -9.80 -1.92 6.33
CA PHE A 45 -10.21 -2.51 5.06
C PHE A 45 -9.19 -2.19 3.99
N TRP A 46 -8.88 -3.16 3.15
CA TRP A 46 -7.90 -2.97 2.10
C TRP A 46 -8.34 -3.61 0.78
N LYS A 47 -7.81 -3.06 -0.31
CA LYS A 47 -7.90 -3.61 -1.66
C LYS A 47 -6.53 -3.47 -2.31
N VAL A 48 -6.03 -4.55 -2.90
CA VAL A 48 -4.75 -4.59 -3.63
C VAL A 48 -5.02 -5.03 -5.06
N GLY A 49 -4.36 -4.40 -6.03
CA GLY A 49 -4.42 -4.84 -7.42
C GLY A 49 -3.48 -4.09 -8.35
N TYR A 50 -3.21 -4.69 -9.51
CA TYR A 50 -2.46 -4.06 -10.58
C TYR A 50 -3.29 -2.98 -11.27
N VAL A 51 -2.64 -1.85 -11.59
CA VAL A 51 -3.25 -0.72 -12.31
C VAL A 51 -2.32 -0.24 -13.41
N ALA A 52 -2.89 0.36 -14.46
CA ALA A 52 -2.11 0.92 -15.55
C ALA A 52 -1.50 2.29 -15.20
N GLU A 53 -2.18 3.08 -14.35
CA GLU A 53 -1.80 4.45 -14.02
C GLU A 53 -1.99 4.73 -12.53
N ALA A 54 -1.09 5.53 -11.95
CA ALA A 54 -1.15 5.92 -10.54
C ALA A 54 -1.99 7.19 -10.37
N VAL A 55 -3.32 7.05 -10.43
CA VAL A 55 -4.26 8.18 -10.32
C VAL A 55 -4.68 8.40 -8.86
N PRO A 56 -4.33 9.54 -8.24
CA PRO A 56 -4.71 9.80 -6.86
C PRO A 56 -6.24 9.96 -6.68
N HIS A 57 -6.83 9.28 -5.70
CA HIS A 57 -8.28 9.42 -5.39
C HIS A 57 -8.67 10.86 -5.01
N ARG A 58 -7.73 11.61 -4.39
CA ARG A 58 -7.90 13.03 -4.04
C ARG A 58 -7.98 13.98 -5.25
N GLY A 59 -7.90 13.44 -6.47
CA GLY A 59 -7.81 14.18 -7.72
C GLY A 59 -6.41 14.74 -7.97
N GLY A 60 -6.23 15.31 -9.17
CA GLY A 60 -4.95 15.82 -9.67
C GLY A 60 -4.43 15.01 -10.84
N SER A 61 -3.20 15.29 -11.26
CA SER A 61 -2.54 14.55 -12.33
C SER A 61 -2.08 13.18 -11.85
N PRO A 62 -2.07 12.15 -12.74
CA PRO A 62 -1.45 10.87 -12.45
C PRO A 62 0.01 11.05 -12.00
N LEU A 63 0.46 10.23 -11.06
CA LEU A 63 1.84 10.21 -10.61
C LEU A 63 2.69 9.39 -11.57
N THR A 64 3.85 9.91 -11.95
CA THR A 64 4.86 9.13 -12.66
C THR A 64 5.63 8.29 -11.65
N ILE A 65 5.40 6.99 -11.64
CA ILE A 65 6.07 6.05 -10.75
C ILE A 65 7.02 5.19 -11.59
N PRO A 66 8.32 5.11 -11.24
CA PRO A 66 9.26 4.30 -11.99
C PRO A 66 8.92 2.82 -11.85
N GLY A 67 8.94 2.10 -12.97
CA GLY A 67 8.69 0.66 -13.01
C GLY A 67 8.07 0.19 -14.32
N ARG A 68 8.04 -1.12 -14.52
CA ARG A 68 7.35 -1.80 -15.62
C ARG A 68 5.93 -2.23 -15.23
N SER A 69 5.70 -2.45 -13.94
CA SER A 69 4.38 -2.78 -13.40
C SER A 69 4.09 -1.95 -12.16
N LEU A 70 2.80 -1.74 -11.91
CA LEU A 70 2.31 -0.83 -10.89
C LEU A 70 1.17 -1.49 -10.11
N VAL A 71 1.28 -1.48 -8.79
CA VAL A 71 0.27 -1.98 -7.86
C VAL A 71 -0.29 -0.83 -7.06
N GLN A 72 -1.61 -0.80 -6.93
CA GLN A 72 -2.33 0.08 -6.03
C GLN A 72 -2.80 -0.69 -4.79
N VAL A 73 -2.63 -0.08 -3.63
CA VAL A 73 -3.14 -0.55 -2.35
C VAL A 73 -4.02 0.56 -1.77
N ASP A 74 -5.33 0.33 -1.72
CA ASP A 74 -6.26 1.23 -1.06
C ASP A 74 -6.56 0.70 0.33
N MET A 75 -6.26 1.49 1.36
CA MET A 75 -6.63 1.23 2.74
C MET A 75 -7.78 2.15 3.13
N MET A 76 -8.98 1.60 3.26
CA MET A 76 -10.22 2.33 3.48
C MET A 76 -10.51 2.55 4.96
N ASP A 77 -11.20 3.64 5.27
CA ASP A 77 -11.56 4.08 6.62
C ASP A 77 -10.36 4.23 7.58
N THR A 78 -9.25 4.69 7.03
CA THR A 78 -8.03 4.98 7.79
C THR A 78 -8.15 6.31 8.53
N ALA A 79 -7.66 6.34 9.77
CA ALA A 79 -7.55 7.57 10.52
C ALA A 79 -6.36 8.42 10.05
N PRO A 80 -6.48 9.77 10.06
CA PRO A 80 -5.37 10.66 9.73
C PRO A 80 -4.12 10.29 10.55
N PRO A 81 -2.94 10.22 9.94
CA PRO A 81 -1.74 9.82 10.65
C PRO A 81 -1.44 10.79 11.81
N ALA A 82 -1.07 10.24 12.97
CA ALA A 82 -0.81 11.01 14.20
C ALA A 82 0.34 12.03 14.06
N ARG A 83 1.20 11.85 13.06
CA ARG A 83 2.17 12.83 12.59
C ARG A 83 1.81 13.16 11.15
N HIS A 84 1.86 14.44 10.77
CA HIS A 84 1.74 14.84 9.37
C HIS A 84 2.81 14.11 8.54
N LEU A 85 2.42 12.99 7.93
CA LEU A 85 3.09 12.48 6.75
C LEU A 85 2.83 13.58 5.72
N SER A 86 3.87 14.37 5.42
CA SER A 86 3.83 15.47 4.45
C SER A 86 2.91 15.14 3.28
N ALA A 87 2.15 16.12 2.79
CA ALA A 87 1.25 15.97 1.63
C ALA A 87 1.97 15.44 0.37
N ALA A 88 3.31 15.46 0.37
CA ALA A 88 4.17 14.61 -0.43
C ALA A 88 5.17 13.93 0.53
N ALA A 89 4.83 12.77 1.09
CA ALA A 89 5.85 11.91 1.68
C ALA A 89 6.81 11.58 0.54
N ALA A 90 8.10 11.85 0.73
CA ALA A 90 9.10 11.46 -0.25
C ALA A 90 8.91 9.97 -0.55
N PRO A 91 8.94 9.56 -1.82
CA PRO A 91 8.76 8.17 -2.16
C PRO A 91 9.77 7.30 -1.42
N LEU A 92 9.32 6.15 -0.95
CA LEU A 92 10.20 5.14 -0.36
C LEU A 92 10.84 4.35 -1.51
N ALA A 93 12.15 4.49 -1.67
CA ALA A 93 12.91 3.67 -2.62
C ALA A 93 13.00 2.24 -2.11
N GLY A 94 12.83 1.25 -3.01
CA GLY A 94 13.14 -0.12 -2.66
C GLY A 94 14.64 -0.31 -2.43
N PRO A 95 15.04 -1.17 -1.46
CA PRO A 95 16.45 -1.42 -1.18
C PRO A 95 17.18 -2.02 -2.40
N GLU A 96 18.50 -2.04 -2.33
CA GLU A 96 19.33 -2.68 -3.35
C GLU A 96 18.96 -4.17 -3.47
N GLY A 97 18.80 -4.66 -4.70
CA GLY A 97 18.36 -6.03 -4.98
C GLY A 97 16.84 -6.28 -4.91
N SER A 98 16.04 -5.32 -4.41
CA SER A 98 14.58 -5.44 -4.44
C SER A 98 14.03 -5.30 -5.86
N ARG A 99 12.89 -5.93 -6.14
CA ARG A 99 12.08 -5.71 -7.34
C ARG A 99 11.23 -4.45 -7.21
N VAL A 100 11.00 -3.95 -6.01
CA VAL A 100 10.33 -2.66 -5.79
C VAL A 100 11.27 -1.54 -6.24
N ALA A 101 10.84 -0.75 -7.21
CA ALA A 101 11.55 0.45 -7.62
C ALA A 101 11.27 1.57 -6.63
N GLN A 102 9.99 1.84 -6.37
CA GLN A 102 9.56 2.99 -5.61
C GLN A 102 8.14 2.83 -5.09
N LEU A 103 7.89 3.30 -3.87
CA LEU A 103 6.58 3.29 -3.23
C LEU A 103 6.16 4.70 -2.84
N TYR A 104 4.91 5.04 -3.13
CA TYR A 104 4.24 6.25 -2.65
C TYR A 104 3.15 5.89 -1.65
N LEU A 105 3.01 6.72 -0.62
CA LEU A 105 1.92 6.66 0.35
C LEU A 105 1.20 8.01 0.36
N LEU A 106 -0.09 8.00 0.04
CA LEU A 106 -0.95 9.15 -0.11
C LEU A 106 -2.11 9.02 0.89
N PRO A 107 -1.95 9.50 2.13
CA PRO A 107 -3.06 9.57 3.06
C PRO A 107 -4.10 10.57 2.55
N ASP A 108 -5.37 10.17 2.48
CA ASP A 108 -6.46 11.13 2.28
C ASP A 108 -6.72 11.87 3.59
N ILE A 109 -6.52 13.19 3.55
CA ILE A 109 -6.72 14.10 4.67
C ILE A 109 -8.11 14.75 4.65
N ARG A 110 -8.94 14.44 3.65
CA ARG A 110 -10.31 14.94 3.54
C ARG A 110 -11.21 14.15 4.50
N GLU A 111 -12.15 14.84 5.15
CA GLU A 111 -13.12 14.21 6.07
C GLU A 111 -13.99 13.14 5.39
N THR A 112 -14.17 13.22 4.08
CA THR A 112 -15.00 12.31 3.29
C THR A 112 -14.14 11.28 2.57
N GLY A 113 -14.31 9.99 2.90
CA GLY A 113 -13.69 8.87 2.17
C GLY A 113 -12.60 8.13 2.94
N ARG A 114 -11.72 8.83 3.69
CA ARG A 114 -10.67 8.25 4.57
C ARG A 114 -9.89 7.10 3.92
N ILE A 115 -9.50 7.25 2.66
CA ILE A 115 -8.71 6.22 1.95
C ILE A 115 -7.23 6.61 1.98
N THR A 116 -6.39 5.81 2.64
CA THR A 116 -4.95 5.90 2.43
C THR A 116 -4.61 5.07 1.20
N GLN A 117 -4.19 5.74 0.13
CA GLN A 117 -3.79 5.09 -1.11
C GLN A 117 -2.28 4.91 -1.13
N SER A 118 -1.81 3.76 -1.59
CA SER A 118 -0.40 3.50 -1.84
C SER A 118 -0.20 2.98 -3.24
N PHE A 119 0.89 3.40 -3.86
CA PHE A 119 1.29 2.94 -5.18
C PHE A 119 2.69 2.36 -5.12
N ILE A 120 2.88 1.19 -5.70
CA ILE A 120 4.13 0.44 -5.65
C ILE A 120 4.54 0.17 -7.11
N GLY A 121 5.62 0.80 -7.54
CA GLY A 121 6.24 0.54 -8.84
C GLY A 121 7.28 -0.58 -8.72
N PHE A 122 7.23 -1.53 -9.64
CA PHE A 122 8.16 -2.66 -9.72
C PHE A 122 9.05 -2.54 -10.95
N ARG A 123 10.33 -2.93 -10.81
CA ARG A 123 11.33 -2.95 -11.88
C ARG A 123 11.01 -3.99 -12.95
N ASP A 124 10.22 -5.01 -12.59
CA ASP A 124 9.90 -6.17 -13.40
C ASP A 124 8.43 -6.19 -13.85
N ASP A 125 8.11 -7.14 -14.74
CA ASP A 125 6.73 -7.44 -15.14
C ASP A 125 5.87 -7.92 -13.95
N PRO A 126 4.53 -7.85 -14.03
CA PRO A 126 3.63 -8.24 -12.95
C PRO A 126 3.91 -9.65 -12.42
N ALA A 127 3.91 -9.78 -11.10
CA ALA A 127 4.20 -11.00 -10.37
C ALA A 127 2.94 -11.48 -9.62
N LEU A 128 2.94 -12.73 -9.17
CA LEU A 128 1.88 -13.17 -8.26
C LEU A 128 2.13 -12.55 -6.90
N PHE A 129 1.05 -12.25 -6.19
CA PHE A 129 1.16 -11.73 -4.84
C PHE A 129 0.18 -12.42 -3.89
N ASP A 130 0.63 -12.55 -2.66
CA ASP A 130 -0.14 -13.08 -1.55
C ASP A 130 -0.27 -11.99 -0.48
N VAL A 131 -1.46 -11.85 0.10
CA VAL A 131 -1.73 -10.85 1.13
C VAL A 131 -1.99 -11.53 2.47
N THR A 132 -1.22 -11.14 3.48
CA THR A 132 -1.32 -11.67 4.84
C THR A 132 -1.62 -10.54 5.82
N VAL A 133 -2.58 -10.79 6.72
CA VAL A 133 -2.94 -9.89 7.83
C VAL A 133 -2.40 -10.49 9.13
N LEU A 134 -1.72 -9.67 9.93
CA LEU A 134 -1.22 -10.03 11.26
C LEU A 134 -1.82 -9.04 12.27
N ASP A 135 -2.32 -9.49 13.42
CA ASP A 135 -3.04 -8.62 14.37
C ASP A 135 -2.20 -8.11 15.56
N ALA A 136 -1.02 -8.68 15.82
CA ALA A 136 -0.20 -8.36 17.00
C ALA A 136 1.31 -8.27 16.68
N PRO A 137 1.85 -7.09 16.30
CA PRO A 137 1.15 -5.83 16.02
C PRO A 137 0.40 -5.87 14.67
N PRO A 138 -0.63 -5.02 14.47
CA PRO A 138 -1.44 -5.01 13.27
C PRO A 138 -0.62 -4.63 12.03
N ARG A 139 -0.54 -5.55 11.08
CA ARG A 139 0.25 -5.42 9.85
C ARG A 139 -0.49 -6.01 8.66
N LEU A 140 -0.43 -5.29 7.54
CA LEU A 140 -0.79 -5.80 6.22
C LEU A 140 0.50 -6.07 5.46
N VAL A 141 0.74 -7.33 5.11
CA VAL A 141 1.92 -7.78 4.37
C VAL A 141 1.47 -8.21 2.98
N ILE A 142 2.08 -7.63 1.95
CA ILE A 142 1.89 -8.04 0.56
C ILE A 142 3.21 -8.61 0.09
N GLU A 143 3.24 -9.91 -0.16
CA GLU A 143 4.42 -10.62 -0.67
C GLU A 143 4.30 -10.82 -2.18
N PHE A 144 5.33 -10.48 -2.93
CA PHE A 144 5.41 -10.58 -4.39
C PHE A 144 6.47 -11.60 -4.80
N ARG A 145 6.10 -12.55 -5.66
CA ARG A 145 6.95 -13.65 -6.15
C ARG A 145 6.73 -13.92 -7.64
#